data_AF-A0A1F2WYK0-F1
#
_entry.id   AF-A0A1F2WYK0-F1
#
_cell.length_a   1.000
_cell.length_b   1.000
_cell.length_c   1.000
_cell.angle_alpha   90.00
_cell.angle_beta   90.00
_cell.angle_gamma   90.00
#
_symmetry.space_group_name_H-M   'P 1'
#
loop_
_entity.id
_entity.type
_entity.pdbx_description
1 polymer ?
#
loop_
_entity_poly.entity_id
_entity_poly.type
_entity_poly.pdbx_seq_one_letter_code
_entity_poly.pdbx_strand_id
1 'polypeptide(L)'
;MKRAAKLLLIAAFLVLALSGVALAASAQDIYNDYLDNLRLDGTYTEVELRAFFGDASLHQYGDPALVTSLDTVVSSMLTTERDSFPFTGAQLALMALAAIGLIGGGIGLRRLARSHR
;
A
#
# COMPACT_ATOMS: atom_id res chain seq x y z
N MET A 1 0.39 26.08 25.62
CA MET A 1 0.69 25.90 24.18
C MET A 1 2.02 25.20 23.92
N LYS A 2 3.14 25.60 24.56
CA LYS A 2 4.48 25.00 24.31
C LYS A 2 4.60 23.49 24.64
N ARG A 3 3.85 22.99 25.63
CA ARG A 3 3.84 21.56 25.99
C ARG A 3 3.07 20.69 24.98
N ALA A 4 1.93 21.19 24.49
CA ALA A 4 1.17 20.54 23.43
C ALA A 4 1.95 20.49 22.11
N ALA A 5 2.67 21.55 21.77
CA ALA A 5 3.54 21.58 20.59
C ALA A 5 4.67 20.53 20.66
N LYS A 6 5.31 20.35 21.83
CA LYS A 6 6.34 19.31 22.01
C LYS A 6 5.77 17.90 21.91
N LEU A 7 4.58 17.66 22.48
CA LEU A 7 3.92 16.36 22.38
C LEU A 7 3.56 16.01 20.94
N LEU A 8 3.07 16.99 20.16
CA LEU A 8 2.82 16.81 18.73
C LEU A 8 4.09 16.50 17.94
N LEU A 9 5.19 17.18 18.26
CA LEU A 9 6.46 16.99 17.57
C LEU A 9 7.07 15.60 17.89
N ILE A 10 6.97 15.16 19.14
CA ILE A 10 7.39 13.81 19.56
C ILE A 10 6.51 12.74 18.88
N ALA A 11 5.19 12.93 18.84
CA ALA A 11 4.29 12.00 18.18
C ALA A 11 4.57 11.91 16.68
N ALA A 12 4.80 13.04 16.00
CA ALA A 12 5.19 13.06 14.59
C ALA A 12 6.53 12.35 14.35
N PHE A 13 7.52 12.57 15.23
CA PHE A 13 8.81 11.90 15.14
C PHE A 13 8.69 10.38 15.37
N LEU A 14 7.83 9.96 16.30
CA LEU A 14 7.61 8.53 16.58
C LEU A 14 6.97 7.82 15.39
N VAL A 15 5.97 8.45 14.75
CA VAL A 15 5.32 7.92 13.54
C VAL A 15 6.32 7.78 12.39
N LEU A 16 7.23 8.74 12.24
CA LEU A 16 8.27 8.70 11.21
C LEU A 16 9.38 7.68 11.51
N ALA A 17 9.69 7.46 12.79
CA ALA A 17 10.68 6.46 13.21
C ALA A 17 10.17 5.02 13.07
N LEU A 18 8.84 4.82 13.07
CA LEU A 18 8.18 3.53 12.94
C LEU A 18 7.80 3.19 11.48
N SER A 19 7.96 4.11 10.53
CA SER A 19 7.80 3.79 9.11
C SER A 19 9.00 2.98 8.64
N GLY A 20 8.93 1.65 8.79
CA GLY A 20 9.90 0.73 8.24
C GLY A 20 10.00 0.91 6.72
N VAL A 21 11.22 0.97 6.20
CA VAL A 21 11.49 0.93 4.77
C VAL A 21 11.44 -0.54 4.36
N ALA A 22 10.42 -0.94 3.60
CA ALA A 22 10.42 -2.25 2.97
C ALA A 22 11.46 -2.22 1.83
N LEU A 23 12.53 -3.00 1.96
CA LEU A 23 13.48 -3.21 0.87
C LEU A 23 12.77 -3.99 -0.23
N ALA A 24 12.87 -3.50 -1.46
CA ALA A 24 12.19 -4.14 -2.57
C ALA A 24 12.82 -5.50 -2.88
N ALA A 25 12.00 -6.54 -3.02
CA ALA A 25 12.42 -7.87 -3.46
C ALA A 25 12.83 -7.84 -4.95
N SER A 26 13.90 -8.57 -5.29
CA SER A 26 14.35 -8.70 -6.68
C SER A 26 13.62 -9.84 -7.41
N ALA A 27 13.66 -9.83 -8.74
CA ALA A 27 13.12 -10.92 -9.57
C ALA A 27 13.82 -12.27 -9.26
N GLN A 28 15.10 -12.23 -8.89
CA GLN A 28 15.85 -13.42 -8.50
C GLN A 28 15.38 -13.97 -7.14
N ASP A 29 14.98 -13.12 -6.20
CA ASP A 29 14.45 -13.56 -4.90
C ASP A 29 13.11 -14.30 -5.09
N ILE A 30 12.23 -13.76 -5.94
CA ILE A 30 10.96 -14.39 -6.33
C ILE A 30 11.21 -15.76 -6.99
N TYR A 31 12.20 -15.85 -7.88
CA TYR A 31 12.56 -17.12 -8.52
C TYR A 31 13.07 -18.15 -7.51
N ASN A 32 13.95 -17.74 -6.58
CA ASN A 32 14.54 -18.63 -5.59
C ASN A 32 13.48 -19.14 -4.61
N ASP A 33 12.57 -18.28 -4.15
CA ASP A 33 11.42 -18.66 -3.31
C ASP A 33 10.57 -19.74 -3.99
N TYR A 34 10.22 -19.50 -5.26
CA TYR A 34 9.48 -20.48 -6.03
C TYR A 34 10.26 -21.78 -6.27
N LEU A 35 11.57 -21.72 -6.41
CA LEU A 35 12.42 -22.89 -6.61
C LEU A 35 12.49 -23.78 -5.36
N ASP A 36 12.41 -23.20 -4.17
CA ASP A 36 12.56 -23.93 -2.91
C ASP A 36 11.44 -24.94 -2.65
N ASN A 37 10.20 -24.57 -2.95
CA ASN A 37 9.03 -25.40 -2.62
C ASN A 37 7.93 -25.44 -3.72
N LEU A 38 8.20 -24.85 -4.90
CA LEU A 38 7.24 -24.70 -6.01
C LEU A 38 6.00 -23.87 -5.64
N ARG A 39 6.14 -22.99 -4.65
CA ARG A 39 5.10 -22.08 -4.18
C ARG A 39 5.74 -20.70 -3.99
N LEU A 40 4.96 -19.68 -4.29
CA LEU A 40 5.35 -18.31 -4.00
C LEU A 40 4.65 -17.93 -2.69
N ASP A 41 5.37 -17.95 -1.58
CA ASP A 41 4.82 -17.68 -0.25
C ASP A 41 5.44 -16.45 0.45
N GLY A 42 6.44 -15.83 -0.18
CA GLY A 42 6.94 -14.52 0.22
C GLY A 42 5.91 -13.39 0.12
N THR A 43 6.12 -12.35 0.91
CA THR A 43 5.33 -11.12 0.87
C THR A 43 5.85 -10.18 -0.21
N TYR A 44 5.38 -10.37 -1.44
CA TYR A 44 5.72 -9.53 -2.59
C TYR A 44 4.65 -8.48 -2.86
N THR A 45 5.10 -7.28 -3.20
CA THR A 45 4.27 -6.17 -3.66
C THR A 45 3.95 -6.31 -5.15
N GLU A 46 2.85 -5.69 -5.60
CA GLU A 46 2.46 -5.69 -7.01
C GLU A 46 3.58 -5.16 -7.93
N VAL A 47 4.34 -4.17 -7.45
CA VAL A 47 5.44 -3.57 -8.20
C VAL A 47 6.56 -4.58 -8.43
N GLU A 48 6.90 -5.36 -7.41
CA GLU A 48 7.95 -6.39 -7.49
C GLU A 48 7.50 -7.55 -8.39
N LEU A 49 6.25 -8.01 -8.24
CA LEU A 49 5.65 -9.03 -9.10
C LEU A 49 5.57 -8.58 -10.57
N ARG A 50 5.35 -7.29 -10.83
CA ARG A 50 5.43 -6.73 -12.19
C ARG A 50 6.87 -6.58 -12.69
N ALA A 51 7.79 -6.22 -11.80
CA ALA A 51 9.21 -6.10 -12.12
C ALA A 51 9.81 -7.45 -12.52
N PHE A 52 9.32 -8.56 -11.96
CA PHE A 52 9.67 -9.91 -12.37
C PHE A 52 9.50 -10.12 -13.89
N PHE A 53 8.36 -9.75 -14.47
CA PHE A 53 8.14 -9.85 -15.93
C PHE A 53 9.08 -8.96 -16.76
N GLY A 54 9.68 -7.95 -16.16
CA GLY A 54 10.65 -7.06 -16.80
C GLY A 54 12.07 -7.63 -16.85
N ASP A 55 12.37 -8.71 -16.12
CA ASP A 55 13.72 -9.26 -16.05
C ASP A 55 14.00 -10.23 -17.21
N ALA A 56 14.56 -9.70 -18.29
CA ALA A 56 14.95 -10.49 -19.45
C ALA A 56 16.03 -11.54 -19.15
N SER A 57 16.90 -11.30 -18.16
CA SER A 57 18.00 -12.22 -17.84
C SER A 57 17.43 -13.49 -17.21
N LEU A 58 16.49 -13.34 -16.29
CA LEU A 58 15.83 -14.46 -15.65
C LEU A 58 15.02 -15.30 -16.65
N HIS A 59 14.31 -14.66 -17.57
CA HIS A 59 13.53 -15.36 -18.60
C HIS A 59 14.39 -16.07 -19.64
N GLN A 60 15.65 -15.63 -19.84
CA GLN A 60 16.57 -16.23 -20.80
C GLN A 60 17.45 -17.33 -20.19
N TYR A 61 17.86 -17.20 -18.93
CA TYR A 61 18.82 -18.10 -18.29
C TYR A 61 18.23 -18.94 -17.15
N GLY A 62 17.02 -18.64 -16.69
CA GLY A 62 16.28 -19.47 -15.73
C GLY A 62 15.80 -20.78 -16.36
N ASP A 63 15.40 -21.74 -15.53
CA ASP A 63 14.82 -22.99 -16.03
C ASP A 63 13.48 -22.68 -16.73
N PRO A 64 13.31 -22.99 -18.03
CA PRO A 64 12.11 -22.66 -18.79
C PRO A 64 10.83 -23.25 -18.21
N ALA A 65 10.89 -24.44 -17.60
CA ALA A 65 9.73 -25.08 -17.01
C ALA A 65 9.28 -24.35 -15.74
N LEU A 66 10.23 -23.99 -14.88
CA LEU A 66 9.97 -23.23 -13.65
C LEU A 66 9.50 -21.81 -13.95
N VAL A 67 10.16 -21.09 -14.87
CA VAL A 67 9.77 -19.73 -15.25
C VAL A 67 8.35 -19.71 -15.83
N THR A 68 7.99 -20.66 -16.68
CA THR A 68 6.63 -20.75 -17.24
C THR A 68 5.56 -21.00 -16.17
N SER A 69 5.85 -21.88 -15.20
CA SER A 69 4.92 -22.10 -14.09
C SER A 69 4.83 -20.89 -13.17
N LEU A 70 5.95 -20.21 -12.93
CA LEU A 70 6.02 -19.01 -12.11
C LEU A 70 5.27 -17.84 -12.76
N ASP A 71 5.39 -17.65 -14.08
CA ASP A 71 4.62 -16.67 -14.86
C ASP A 71 3.11 -16.82 -14.63
N THR A 72 2.63 -18.07 -14.60
CA THR A 72 1.22 -18.38 -14.37
C THR A 72 0.80 -18.00 -12.95
N VAL A 73 1.61 -18.36 -11.96
CA VAL A 73 1.36 -18.05 -10.54
C VAL A 73 1.38 -16.53 -10.30
N VAL A 74 2.42 -15.84 -10.74
CA VAL A 74 2.56 -14.38 -10.58
C VAL A 74 1.42 -13.65 -11.28
N SER A 75 1.05 -14.06 -12.49
CA SER A 75 -0.10 -13.50 -13.21
C SER A 75 -1.40 -13.66 -12.42
N SER A 76 -1.63 -14.83 -11.81
CA SER A 76 -2.82 -15.07 -10.99
C SER A 76 -2.88 -14.14 -9.78
N MET A 77 -1.75 -13.93 -9.09
CA MET A 77 -1.67 -13.04 -7.93
C MET A 77 -1.94 -11.58 -8.29
N LEU A 78 -1.41 -11.11 -9.43
CA LEU A 78 -1.68 -9.77 -9.95
C LEU A 78 -3.13 -9.55 -10.40
N THR A 79 -3.87 -10.62 -10.70
CA THR A 79 -5.31 -10.52 -10.96
C THR A 79 -6.14 -10.48 -9.67
N THR A 80 -5.73 -11.23 -8.64
CA THR A 80 -6.40 -11.21 -7.33
C THR A 80 -6.22 -9.88 -6.60
N GLU A 81 -5.02 -9.28 -6.67
CA GLU A 81 -4.74 -7.98 -6.03
C GLU A 81 -5.43 -6.79 -6.71
N ARG A 82 -5.88 -6.92 -7.97
CA ARG A 82 -6.67 -5.86 -8.64
C ARG A 82 -8.03 -5.62 -7.99
N ASP A 83 -8.52 -6.55 -7.18
CA ASP A 83 -9.75 -6.38 -6.41
C ASP A 83 -9.53 -5.62 -5.09
N SER A 84 -8.27 -5.32 -4.72
CA SER A 84 -7.95 -4.48 -3.57
C SER A 84 -8.28 -3.02 -3.88
N PHE A 85 -9.26 -2.47 -3.15
CA PHE A 85 -9.73 -1.09 -3.31
C PHE A 85 -8.56 -0.10 -3.13
N PRO A 86 -8.45 0.96 -3.98
CA PRO A 86 -7.31 1.90 -3.96
C PRO A 86 -7.25 2.79 -2.71
N PHE A 87 -8.12 2.56 -1.73
CA PHE A 87 -8.16 3.23 -0.45
C PHE A 87 -8.45 2.20 0.64
N THR A 88 -7.76 2.32 1.77
CA THR A 88 -8.05 1.48 2.94
C THR A 88 -9.42 1.83 3.54
N GLY A 89 -10.07 0.87 4.20
CA GLY A 89 -11.32 1.14 4.94
C GLY A 89 -11.16 2.25 5.98
N ALA A 90 -9.99 2.37 6.59
CA ALA A 90 -9.65 3.46 7.51
C ALA A 90 -9.55 4.82 6.81
N GLN A 91 -8.94 4.89 5.62
CA GLN A 91 -8.90 6.12 4.81
C GLN A 91 -10.30 6.57 4.40
N LEU A 92 -11.17 5.64 4.01
CA LEU A 92 -12.58 5.95 3.72
C LEU A 92 -13.31 6.47 4.94
N ALA A 93 -13.12 5.87 6.12
CA ALA A 93 -13.72 6.33 7.37
C ALA A 93 -13.26 7.76 7.73
N LEU A 94 -11.97 8.07 7.58
CA LEU A 94 -11.43 9.41 7.82
C LEU A 94 -11.98 10.44 6.82
N MET A 95 -12.08 10.09 5.54
CA MET A 95 -12.70 10.95 4.52
C MET A 95 -14.18 11.22 4.82
N ALA A 96 -14.93 10.19 5.24
CA ALA A 96 -16.32 10.34 5.63
C ALA A 96 -16.48 11.29 6.83
N LEU A 97 -15.66 11.13 7.87
CA LEU A 97 -15.65 12.01 9.04
C LEU A 97 -15.32 13.46 8.66
N ALA A 98 -14.32 13.66 7.79
CA ALA A 98 -13.96 14.98 7.30
C ALA A 98 -15.12 15.66 6.53
N ALA A 99 -15.79 14.92 5.64
CA ALA A 99 -16.93 15.41 4.87
C ALA A 99 -18.10 15.80 5.78
N ILE A 100 -18.44 14.94 6.77
CA ILE A 100 -19.49 15.23 7.76
C ILE A 100 -19.15 16.48 8.56
N GLY A 101 -17.91 16.61 9.02
CA GLY A 101 -17.44 17.78 9.75
C GLY A 101 -17.58 19.08 8.95
N LEU A 102 -17.22 19.05 7.66
CA LEU A 102 -17.31 20.23 6.79
C LEU A 102 -18.77 20.63 6.51
N ILE A 103 -19.64 19.65 6.23
CA ILE A 103 -21.08 19.89 6.01
C ILE A 103 -21.72 20.45 7.28
N GLY A 104 -21.49 19.80 8.43
CA GLY A 104 -22.01 20.22 9.72
C GLY A 104 -21.52 21.62 10.11
N GLY A 105 -20.22 21.88 9.96
CA GLY A 105 -19.63 23.19 10.18
C GLY A 105 -20.21 24.28 9.28
N GLY A 106 -20.37 23.99 7.98
CA GLY A 106 -20.97 24.93 7.03
C GLY A 106 -22.43 25.28 7.35
N ILE A 107 -23.24 24.29 7.75
CA ILE A 107 -24.62 24.51 8.19
C ILE A 107 -24.65 25.33 9.49
N GLY A 108 -23.76 25.04 10.44
CA GLY A 108 -23.64 25.78 11.69
C GLY A 108 -23.34 27.26 11.46
N LEU A 109 -22.33 27.56 10.65
CA LEU A 109 -21.98 28.93 10.26
C LEU A 109 -23.14 29.63 9.54
N ARG A 110 -23.86 28.93 8.67
CA ARG A 110 -25.03 29.47 7.96
C ARG A 110 -26.16 29.88 8.90
N ARG A 111 -26.38 29.14 9.99
CA ARG A 111 -27.38 29.48 11.00
C ARG A 111 -26.95 30.68 11.85
N LEU A 112 -25.70 30.70 12.30
CA LEU A 112 -25.14 31.81 13.09
C LEU A 112 -25.14 33.13 12.32
N ALA A 113 -24.79 33.11 11.02
CA ALA A 113 -24.80 34.30 10.18
C ALA A 113 -26.22 34.87 9.95
N ARG A 114 -27.27 34.04 10.01
CA ARG A 114 -28.68 34.52 9.93
C ARG A 114 -29.22 35.04 11.25
N SER A 115 -28.71 34.55 12.37
CA SER A 115 -29.14 35.02 13.69
C SER A 115 -28.64 36.44 14.01
N HIS A 116 -27.63 36.93 13.28
CA HIS A 116 -27.03 38.25 13.47
C HIS A 116 -27.57 39.32 12.51
N ARG A 117 -28.60 38.99 11.72
CA ARG A 117 -29.33 39.88 10.81
C ARG A 117 -30.74 40.08 11.34
#